data_AF-A0A8A1M661-F1
#
_entry.id   AF-A0A8A1M661-F1
#
_cell.length_a   1.000
_cell.length_b   1.000
_cell.length_c   1.000
_cell.angle_alpha   90.00
_cell.angle_beta   90.00
_cell.angle_gamma   90.00
#
_symmetry.space_group_name_H-M   'P 1'
#
loop_
_entity.id
_entity.type
_entity.pdbx_description
1 polymer ?
#
loop_
_entity_poly.entity_id
_entity_poly.type
_entity_poly.pdbx_seq_one_letter_code
_entity_poly.pdbx_strand_id
1 'polypeptide(L)'
;MVPATANKRPAQDATSVDEDSKLHDGDLLKGYSHLNQSLVAELQSKLAKKEWVDLTQVVTKWGRRYPFKRRQLENLCSKKSSEHHGNAMTAAISRRRAEIFSVSPDEPIIHRPLAPEVQLLLGGGQESLLISAGLSQALLKGKVLWERFLLAVIQLSEQVVVKTGIDLPLSDFDVIDHIWKVSHDIPAPRPLGAMSIGKRTYIFMSFVEGTTLDTQWDSLSNEEKRSIQDQLNAIMEKLRSLPVPSRYLGIGNPPRCVDTRMWTRTSPEYIENEGQFNAFLLGNPDPLKTEPYVEFVRSMLREDHRIVLTHGDLHPRNIMVSRAQHGGLIITGIIDWEMGGAYPEYWEYLKALNTMFPLRRGDWFFFLPLKGIGKYTAELAIDNYIQKLL
;
A
#
# COMPACT_ATOMS: atom_id res chain seq x y z
N MET A 1 6.93 20.52 67.50
CA MET A 1 7.07 20.40 66.03
C MET A 1 6.50 19.04 65.64
N VAL A 2 5.18 18.92 65.56
CA VAL A 2 4.33 18.95 64.35
C VAL A 2 4.63 17.76 63.41
N PRO A 3 3.65 16.89 63.10
CA PRO A 3 3.86 15.58 62.48
C PRO A 3 3.79 15.60 60.95
N ALA A 4 4.39 14.57 60.34
CA ALA A 4 4.37 14.32 58.91
C ALA A 4 2.94 14.03 58.41
N THR A 5 2.47 14.88 57.50
CA THR A 5 1.21 14.74 56.78
C THR A 5 1.39 13.77 55.61
N ALA A 6 1.04 12.50 55.84
CA ALA A 6 0.62 11.62 54.76
C ALA A 6 -0.83 11.98 54.40
N ASN A 7 -1.07 12.43 53.16
CA ASN A 7 -2.43 12.48 52.65
C ASN A 7 -2.51 11.96 51.21
N LYS A 8 -3.57 11.17 51.01
CA LYS A 8 -3.87 10.27 49.90
C LYS A 8 -4.14 11.02 48.59
N ARG A 9 -3.85 10.39 47.46
CA ARG A 9 -4.63 10.53 46.22
C ARG A 9 -5.17 9.16 45.77
N PRO A 10 -6.45 9.07 45.37
CA PRO A 10 -7.10 7.83 44.94
C PRO A 10 -7.12 7.70 43.40
N ALA A 11 -7.72 6.58 42.96
CA ALA A 11 -8.20 6.26 41.60
C ALA A 11 -7.22 5.52 40.67
N GLN A 12 -7.23 4.19 40.77
CA GLN A 12 -7.17 3.32 39.59
C GLN A 12 -8.61 2.92 39.25
N ASP A 13 -9.27 3.71 38.39
CA ASP A 13 -10.40 3.22 37.61
C ASP A 13 -9.84 2.52 36.37
N ALA A 14 -9.62 1.21 36.51
CA ALA A 14 -9.47 0.32 35.38
C ALA A 14 -10.85 0.14 34.75
N THR A 15 -11.10 0.84 33.65
CA THR A 15 -12.24 0.54 32.79
C THR A 15 -11.98 -0.81 32.12
N SER A 16 -12.90 -1.73 32.39
CA SER A 16 -12.99 -3.12 31.96
C SER A 16 -12.64 -3.32 30.48
N VAL A 17 -11.45 -3.87 30.23
CA VAL A 17 -11.13 -4.56 28.98
C VAL A 17 -11.69 -5.97 29.10
N ASP A 18 -12.88 -6.15 28.55
CA ASP A 18 -13.47 -7.39 28.01
C ASP A 18 -12.64 -8.69 28.26
N GLU A 19 -12.68 -9.20 29.50
CA GLU A 19 -11.93 -10.37 29.94
C GLU A 19 -12.37 -11.66 29.21
N ASP A 20 -13.59 -11.70 28.68
CA ASP A 20 -14.13 -12.86 27.98
C ASP A 20 -13.58 -13.05 26.55
N SER A 21 -13.13 -11.98 25.88
CA SER A 21 -12.46 -12.08 24.56
C SER A 21 -11.05 -12.69 24.67
N LYS A 22 -10.35 -12.43 25.78
CA LYS A 22 -9.01 -12.97 26.06
C LYS A 22 -9.05 -14.42 26.50
N LEU A 23 -10.12 -14.88 27.15
CA LEU A 23 -10.26 -16.28 27.51
C LEU A 23 -10.31 -17.19 26.28
N HIS A 24 -10.98 -16.77 25.19
CA HIS A 24 -11.23 -17.65 24.05
C HIS A 24 -10.10 -17.69 23.01
N ASP A 25 -9.48 -16.55 22.69
CA ASP A 25 -8.26 -16.50 21.87
C ASP A 25 -7.07 -17.14 22.59
N GLY A 26 -7.03 -17.05 23.93
CA GLY A 26 -6.00 -17.69 24.75
C GLY A 26 -5.97 -19.21 24.59
N ASP A 27 -7.12 -19.86 24.51
CA ASP A 27 -7.20 -21.32 24.38
C ASP A 27 -6.86 -21.82 22.98
N LEU A 28 -7.26 -21.09 21.93
CA LEU A 28 -6.89 -21.43 20.54
C LEU A 28 -5.40 -21.18 20.29
N LEU A 29 -4.88 -20.05 20.77
CA LEU A 29 -3.46 -19.72 20.67
C LEU A 29 -2.58 -20.68 21.49
N LYS A 30 -3.04 -21.11 22.69
CA LYS A 30 -2.42 -22.22 23.43
C LYS A 30 -2.49 -23.52 22.65
N GLY A 31 -3.60 -23.82 21.99
CA GLY A 31 -3.76 -25.00 21.13
C GLY A 31 -2.78 -25.02 19.95
N TYR A 32 -2.62 -23.89 19.25
CA TYR A 32 -1.62 -23.75 18.18
C TYR A 32 -0.19 -23.80 18.71
N SER A 33 0.08 -23.16 19.83
CA SER A 33 1.40 -23.17 20.48
C SER A 33 1.78 -24.60 20.88
N HIS A 34 0.84 -25.36 21.45
CA HIS A 34 1.06 -26.77 21.82
C HIS A 34 1.24 -27.66 20.57
N LEU A 35 0.49 -27.41 19.49
CA LEU A 35 0.66 -28.13 18.22
C LEU A 35 2.04 -27.85 17.59
N ASN A 36 2.50 -26.61 17.64
CA ASN A 36 3.83 -26.18 17.20
C ASN A 36 4.93 -26.81 18.05
N GLN A 37 4.80 -26.74 19.37
CA GLN A 37 5.73 -27.37 20.30
C GLN A 37 5.82 -28.88 20.09
N SER A 38 4.69 -29.54 19.79
CA SER A 38 4.69 -30.98 19.49
C SER A 38 5.47 -31.32 18.21
N LEU A 39 5.33 -30.51 17.15
CA LEU A 39 6.10 -30.69 15.91
C LEU A 39 7.59 -30.43 16.16
N VAL A 40 7.92 -29.31 16.81
CA VAL A 40 9.29 -28.91 17.11
C VAL A 40 9.98 -29.94 18.01
N ALA A 41 9.30 -30.45 19.04
CA ALA A 41 9.85 -31.49 19.91
C ALA A 41 10.14 -32.80 19.16
N GLU A 42 9.26 -33.22 18.24
CA GLU A 42 9.50 -34.43 17.43
C GLU A 42 10.68 -34.22 16.46
N LEU A 43 10.82 -33.02 15.87
CA LEU A 43 11.96 -32.66 15.03
C LEU A 43 13.27 -32.59 15.83
N GLN A 44 13.28 -31.93 16.98
CA GLN A 44 14.46 -31.82 17.85
C GLN A 44 14.89 -33.18 18.39
N SER A 45 13.96 -34.04 18.80
CA SER A 45 14.26 -35.41 19.22
C SER A 45 14.92 -36.24 18.12
N LYS A 46 14.51 -36.04 16.87
CA LYS A 46 15.09 -36.73 15.71
C LYS A 46 16.47 -36.17 15.36
N LEU A 47 16.64 -34.85 15.38
CA LEU A 47 17.89 -34.15 15.08
C LEU A 47 18.95 -34.26 16.19
N ALA A 48 18.56 -34.59 17.42
CA ALA A 48 19.48 -34.80 18.54
C ALA A 48 20.34 -36.07 18.41
N LYS A 49 20.04 -36.95 17.43
CA LYS A 49 20.87 -38.12 17.13
C LYS A 49 22.07 -37.69 16.28
N LYS A 50 23.29 -38.02 16.72
CA LYS A 50 24.57 -37.52 16.14
C LYS A 50 24.94 -38.06 14.75
N GLU A 51 24.01 -38.64 14.00
CA GLU A 51 24.23 -39.18 12.64
C GLU A 51 23.21 -38.59 11.66
N TRP A 52 23.43 -38.76 10.35
CA TRP A 52 22.49 -38.30 9.32
C TRP A 52 21.09 -38.89 9.55
N VAL A 53 20.06 -38.04 9.58
CA VAL A 53 18.68 -38.44 9.88
C VAL A 53 17.78 -38.12 8.69
N ASP A 54 17.14 -39.17 8.15
CA ASP A 54 16.05 -39.02 7.19
C ASP A 54 14.80 -38.47 7.87
N LEU A 55 14.46 -37.22 7.55
CA LEU A 55 13.28 -36.53 8.07
C LEU A 55 12.03 -36.75 7.21
N THR A 56 12.12 -37.45 6.08
CA THR A 56 11.02 -37.63 5.12
C THR A 56 9.76 -38.19 5.79
N GLN A 57 9.92 -39.15 6.71
CA GLN A 57 8.79 -39.72 7.44
C GLN A 57 8.14 -38.73 8.41
N VAL A 58 8.94 -37.88 9.08
CA VAL A 58 8.43 -36.87 10.03
C VAL A 58 7.70 -35.77 9.27
N VAL A 59 8.31 -35.27 8.19
CA VAL A 59 7.73 -34.24 7.32
C VAL A 59 6.46 -34.74 6.64
N THR A 60 6.45 -35.97 6.12
CA THR A 60 5.26 -36.54 5.47
C THR A 60 4.13 -36.76 6.47
N LYS A 61 4.44 -37.28 7.66
CA LYS A 61 3.47 -37.50 8.74
C LYS A 61 2.87 -36.17 9.21
N TRP A 62 3.69 -35.16 9.48
CA TRP A 62 3.20 -33.85 9.93
C TRP A 62 2.57 -33.03 8.81
N GLY A 63 3.03 -33.16 7.56
CA GLY A 63 2.39 -32.53 6.40
C GLY A 63 0.92 -32.96 6.24
N ARG A 64 0.58 -34.20 6.63
CA ARG A 64 -0.81 -34.68 6.67
C ARG A 64 -1.52 -34.36 7.98
N ARG A 65 -0.85 -34.55 9.12
CA ARG A 65 -1.45 -34.46 10.46
C ARG A 65 -1.65 -33.02 10.93
N TYR A 66 -0.74 -32.12 10.58
CA TYR A 66 -0.74 -30.73 11.03
C TYR A 66 -1.98 -29.97 10.49
N PRO A 67 -2.29 -30.00 9.18
CA PRO A 67 -3.49 -29.32 8.66
C PRO A 67 -4.80 -29.94 9.18
N PHE A 68 -4.82 -31.23 9.47
CA PHE A 68 -5.99 -31.90 10.04
C PHE A 68 -6.23 -31.50 11.50
N LYS A 69 -5.19 -31.56 12.34
CA LYS A 69 -5.29 -31.14 13.75
C LYS A 69 -5.56 -29.65 13.89
N ARG A 70 -4.96 -28.82 13.05
CA ARG A 70 -5.25 -27.38 12.96
C ARG A 70 -6.73 -27.15 12.64
N ARG A 71 -7.28 -27.81 11.61
CA ARG A 71 -8.71 -27.73 11.25
C ARG A 71 -9.64 -28.24 12.35
N GLN A 72 -9.25 -29.27 13.11
CA GLN A 72 -10.03 -29.73 14.26
C GLN A 72 -10.07 -28.69 15.39
N LEU A 73 -8.95 -28.03 15.69
CA LEU A 73 -8.88 -26.94 16.66
C LEU A 73 -9.71 -25.73 16.21
N GLU A 74 -9.62 -25.38 14.92
CA GLU A 74 -10.43 -24.32 14.30
C GLU A 74 -11.93 -24.65 14.39
N ASN A 75 -12.36 -25.87 14.05
CA ASN A 75 -13.76 -26.28 14.09
C ASN A 75 -14.35 -26.35 15.51
N LEU A 76 -13.54 -26.76 16.50
CA LEU A 76 -13.95 -26.75 17.92
C LEU A 76 -14.13 -25.33 18.44
N CYS A 77 -13.36 -24.37 17.92
CA CYS A 77 -13.47 -22.95 18.24
C CYS A 77 -14.64 -22.29 17.48
N SER A 78 -14.86 -22.63 16.20
CA SER A 78 -15.98 -22.13 15.39
C SER A 78 -17.35 -22.48 15.96
N LYS A 79 -17.51 -23.65 16.61
CA LYS A 79 -18.77 -24.03 17.29
C LYS A 79 -19.08 -23.23 18.55
N LYS A 80 -18.07 -22.63 19.20
CA LYS A 80 -18.26 -21.72 20.35
C LYS A 80 -18.25 -20.23 19.94
N SER A 81 -17.64 -19.91 18.80
CA SER A 81 -17.44 -18.55 18.28
C SER A 81 -18.64 -18.02 17.46
N SER A 82 -19.46 -18.88 16.85
CA SER A 82 -20.55 -18.44 15.96
C SER A 82 -21.64 -17.59 16.62
N GLU A 83 -21.78 -17.62 17.95
CA GLU A 83 -22.76 -16.80 18.67
C GLU A 83 -22.18 -15.48 19.22
N HIS A 84 -20.85 -15.35 19.38
CA HIS A 84 -20.21 -14.16 19.99
C HIS A 84 -19.33 -13.33 19.02
N HIS A 85 -18.70 -13.92 17.98
CA HIS A 85 -17.76 -13.21 17.10
C HIS A 85 -18.41 -12.30 16.04
N GLY A 86 -19.66 -12.58 15.64
CA GLY A 86 -20.38 -11.75 14.67
C GLY A 86 -20.60 -10.30 15.17
N ASN A 87 -20.80 -10.15 16.47
CA ASN A 87 -21.04 -8.84 17.09
C ASN A 87 -19.74 -8.07 17.35
N ALA A 88 -18.67 -8.76 17.79
CA ALA A 88 -17.38 -8.12 18.10
C ALA A 88 -16.63 -7.63 16.86
N MET A 89 -16.63 -8.39 15.75
CA MET A 89 -16.00 -7.99 14.49
C MET A 89 -16.73 -6.80 13.85
N THR A 90 -18.06 -6.82 13.90
CA THR A 90 -18.90 -5.68 13.45
C THR A 90 -18.61 -4.45 14.30
N ALA A 91 -18.50 -4.58 15.63
CA ALA A 91 -18.13 -3.48 16.52
C ALA A 91 -16.70 -2.94 16.28
N ALA A 92 -15.75 -3.80 15.90
CA ALA A 92 -14.38 -3.38 15.56
C ALA A 92 -14.33 -2.61 14.23
N ILE A 93 -15.08 -3.05 13.22
CA ILE A 93 -15.23 -2.34 11.94
C ILE A 93 -15.91 -0.99 12.17
N SER A 94 -16.99 -0.94 12.94
CA SER A 94 -17.68 0.30 13.30
C SER A 94 -16.79 1.29 14.07
N ARG A 95 -15.95 0.80 15.02
CA ARG A 95 -14.99 1.64 15.74
C ARG A 95 -13.91 2.22 14.83
N ARG A 96 -13.34 1.42 13.93
CA ARG A 96 -12.33 1.91 12.95
C ARG A 96 -12.92 2.93 12.01
N ARG A 97 -14.14 2.68 11.55
CA ARG A 97 -14.87 3.63 10.71
C ARG A 97 -15.06 4.94 11.48
N ALA A 98 -15.52 4.90 12.72
CA ALA A 98 -15.64 6.10 13.56
C ALA A 98 -14.31 6.87 13.71
N GLU A 99 -13.17 6.17 13.77
CA GLU A 99 -11.85 6.81 13.84
C GLU A 99 -11.42 7.51 12.54
N ILE A 100 -11.86 7.03 11.38
CA ILE A 100 -11.62 7.68 10.08
C ILE A 100 -12.41 8.99 9.97
N PHE A 101 -13.66 9.00 10.47
CA PHE A 101 -14.53 10.17 10.43
C PHE A 101 -14.31 11.16 11.59
N SER A 102 -13.52 10.79 12.59
CA SER A 102 -13.20 11.65 13.72
C SER A 102 -12.07 12.62 13.36
N VAL A 103 -12.33 13.92 13.55
CA VAL A 103 -11.34 14.98 13.38
C VAL A 103 -10.77 15.34 14.76
N SER A 104 -9.45 15.34 14.89
CA SER A 104 -8.76 15.73 16.14
C SER A 104 -9.06 17.20 16.49
N PRO A 105 -9.12 17.59 17.77
CA PRO A 105 -9.21 18.99 18.19
C PRO A 105 -7.91 19.79 17.97
N ASP A 106 -6.84 19.14 17.50
CA ASP A 106 -5.57 19.80 17.19
C ASP A 106 -5.72 20.87 16.09
N GLU A 107 -4.76 21.79 16.03
CA GLU A 107 -4.71 22.81 14.99
C GLU A 107 -4.35 22.20 13.62
N PRO A 108 -5.06 22.59 12.52
CA PRO A 108 -4.72 22.14 11.19
C PRO A 108 -3.42 22.78 10.70
N ILE A 109 -2.51 21.95 10.22
CA ILE A 109 -1.25 22.36 9.60
C ILE A 109 -1.39 22.19 8.09
N ILE A 110 -1.38 23.30 7.36
CA ILE A 110 -1.44 23.29 5.89
C ILE A 110 -0.04 23.00 5.34
N HIS A 111 0.13 21.83 4.72
CA HIS A 111 1.40 21.44 4.09
C HIS A 111 1.50 21.89 2.64
N ARG A 112 0.36 21.92 1.95
CA ARG A 112 0.22 22.38 0.56
C ARG A 112 -1.02 23.26 0.45
N PRO A 113 -0.96 24.41 -0.24
CA PRO A 113 -2.08 25.34 -0.33
C PRO A 113 -3.37 24.65 -0.77
N LEU A 114 -4.46 24.93 -0.05
CA LEU A 114 -5.78 24.38 -0.38
C LEU A 114 -6.39 25.16 -1.55
N ALA A 115 -6.90 24.45 -2.55
CA ALA A 115 -7.58 25.05 -3.70
C ALA A 115 -8.92 25.71 -3.28
N PRO A 116 -9.44 26.68 -4.05
CA PRO A 116 -10.65 27.42 -3.69
C PRO A 116 -11.86 26.52 -3.41
N GLU A 117 -12.02 25.42 -4.15
CA GLU A 117 -13.15 24.50 -3.97
C GLU A 117 -13.04 23.73 -2.65
N VAL A 118 -11.81 23.43 -2.20
CA VAL A 118 -11.55 22.82 -0.89
C VAL A 118 -11.75 23.84 0.21
N GLN A 119 -11.26 25.08 0.06
CA GLN A 119 -11.48 26.14 1.05
C GLN A 119 -12.98 26.39 1.27
N LEU A 120 -13.77 26.47 0.18
CA LEU A 120 -15.22 26.63 0.27
C LEU A 120 -15.89 25.47 1.01
N LEU A 121 -15.47 24.24 0.70
CA LEU A 121 -15.98 23.03 1.34
C LEU A 121 -15.65 22.96 2.84
N LEU A 122 -14.54 23.57 3.24
CA LEU A 122 -14.09 23.64 4.64
C LEU A 122 -14.56 24.91 5.38
N GLY A 123 -15.50 25.68 4.82
CA GLY A 123 -16.13 26.81 5.49
C GLY A 123 -15.56 28.19 5.15
N GLY A 124 -14.71 28.30 4.12
CA GLY A 124 -14.28 29.56 3.49
C GLY A 124 -13.37 30.48 4.31
N GLY A 125 -13.10 30.14 5.58
CA GLY A 125 -12.20 30.90 6.46
C GLY A 125 -10.84 30.22 6.64
N GLN A 126 -9.80 31.02 6.93
CA GLN A 126 -8.48 30.53 7.34
C GLN A 126 -8.41 30.24 8.86
N GLU A 127 -9.50 30.41 9.59
CA GLU A 127 -9.55 30.10 11.02
C GLU A 127 -9.55 28.59 11.24
N SER A 128 -8.61 28.12 12.06
CA SER A 128 -8.42 26.71 12.44
C SER A 128 -9.72 25.99 12.84
N LEU A 129 -10.54 26.63 13.67
CA LEU A 129 -11.82 26.06 14.15
C LEU A 129 -12.83 25.84 13.01
N LEU A 130 -12.88 26.74 12.03
CA LEU A 130 -13.77 26.61 10.88
C LEU A 130 -13.33 25.45 9.98
N ILE A 131 -12.03 25.32 9.73
CA ILE A 131 -11.46 24.24 8.91
C ILE A 131 -11.77 22.87 9.51
N SER A 132 -11.53 22.67 10.80
CA SER A 132 -11.78 21.38 11.47
C SER A 132 -13.27 21.03 11.52
N ALA A 133 -14.14 22.01 11.79
CA ALA A 133 -15.59 21.81 11.77
C ALA A 133 -16.12 21.50 10.36
N GLY A 134 -15.66 22.25 9.36
CA GLY A 134 -15.99 22.03 7.95
C GLY A 134 -15.53 20.67 7.45
N LEU A 135 -14.31 20.25 7.80
CA LEU A 135 -13.78 18.94 7.47
C LEU A 135 -14.62 17.82 8.09
N SER A 136 -14.95 17.93 9.38
CA SER A 136 -15.79 16.94 10.07
C SER A 136 -17.15 16.78 9.38
N GLN A 137 -17.81 17.90 9.03
CA GLN A 137 -19.07 17.88 8.29
C GLN A 137 -18.93 17.26 6.89
N ALA A 138 -17.87 17.60 6.18
CA ALA A 138 -17.61 17.06 4.85
C ALA A 138 -17.34 15.56 4.87
N LEU A 139 -16.53 15.07 5.83
CA LEU A 139 -16.27 13.66 6.02
C LEU A 139 -17.57 12.90 6.33
N LEU A 140 -18.38 13.39 7.29
CA LEU A 140 -19.63 12.73 7.67
C LEU A 140 -20.65 12.60 6.52
N LYS A 141 -20.69 13.59 5.62
CA LYS A 141 -21.56 13.57 4.42
C LYS A 141 -20.93 12.85 3.24
N GLY A 142 -19.62 12.63 3.28
CA GLY A 142 -18.85 12.09 2.18
C GLY A 142 -19.14 10.62 1.89
N LYS A 143 -18.96 10.23 0.64
CA LYS A 143 -19.09 8.84 0.20
C LYS A 143 -17.73 8.16 0.28
N VAL A 144 -17.62 7.09 1.07
CA VAL A 144 -16.41 6.25 1.09
C VAL A 144 -16.28 5.54 -0.25
N LEU A 145 -15.21 5.84 -0.99
CA LEU A 145 -14.87 5.16 -2.25
C LEU A 145 -14.04 3.91 -1.98
N TRP A 146 -13.12 3.99 -1.01
CA TRP A 146 -12.24 2.90 -0.62
C TRP A 146 -11.79 3.06 0.83
N GLU A 147 -11.62 1.96 1.55
CA GLU A 147 -11.04 1.96 2.90
C GLU A 147 -10.22 0.70 3.15
N ARG A 148 -9.07 0.85 3.82
CA ARG A 148 -8.27 -0.27 4.30
C ARG A 148 -7.49 0.14 5.55
N PHE A 149 -7.66 -0.61 6.62
CA PHE A 149 -7.10 -0.26 7.93
C PHE A 149 -7.52 1.16 8.37
N LEU A 150 -6.58 2.09 8.51
CA LEU A 150 -6.84 3.50 8.87
C LEU A 150 -6.71 4.45 7.68
N LEU A 151 -6.53 3.90 6.48
CA LEU A 151 -6.50 4.63 5.21
C LEU A 151 -7.90 4.62 4.60
N ALA A 152 -8.35 5.78 4.14
CA ALA A 152 -9.61 5.91 3.42
C ALA A 152 -9.51 6.93 2.29
N VAL A 153 -10.28 6.68 1.24
CA VAL A 153 -10.52 7.60 0.14
C VAL A 153 -12.01 7.95 0.16
N ILE A 154 -12.32 9.21 0.41
CA ILE A 154 -13.68 9.69 0.63
C ILE A 154 -13.97 10.80 -0.37
N GLN A 155 -15.04 10.64 -1.13
CA GLN A 155 -15.59 11.70 -1.98
C GLN A 155 -16.35 12.70 -1.11
N LEU A 156 -15.86 13.93 -1.03
CA LEU A 156 -16.44 15.00 -0.22
C LEU A 156 -17.47 15.83 -1.00
N SER A 157 -17.34 15.90 -2.32
CA SER A 157 -18.28 16.56 -3.23
C SER A 157 -18.23 15.92 -4.62
N GLU A 158 -18.98 16.45 -5.59
CA GLU A 158 -18.92 16.00 -6.99
C GLU A 158 -17.51 16.11 -7.59
N GLN A 159 -16.69 17.06 -7.10
CA GLN A 159 -15.37 17.36 -7.66
C GLN A 159 -14.21 17.05 -6.72
N VAL A 160 -14.45 16.84 -5.42
CA VAL A 160 -13.38 16.75 -4.41
C VAL A 160 -13.36 15.38 -3.75
N VAL A 161 -12.18 14.77 -3.75
CA VAL A 161 -11.85 13.55 -2.99
C VAL A 161 -10.77 13.87 -1.98
N VAL A 162 -10.82 13.22 -0.82
CA VAL A 162 -9.75 13.22 0.17
C VAL A 162 -9.23 11.81 0.39
N LYS A 163 -7.91 11.63 0.26
CA LYS A 163 -7.17 10.48 0.77
C LYS A 163 -6.71 10.83 2.18
N THR A 164 -7.10 10.04 3.17
CA THR A 164 -6.77 10.28 4.57
C THR A 164 -6.18 9.04 5.24
N GLY A 165 -5.22 9.27 6.13
CA GLY A 165 -4.51 8.22 6.86
C GLY A 165 -3.71 8.79 8.02
N ILE A 166 -3.25 7.91 8.90
CA ILE A 166 -2.29 8.27 9.94
C ILE A 166 -0.90 8.40 9.31
N ASP A 167 -0.25 9.54 9.54
CA ASP A 167 1.10 9.88 9.08
C ASP A 167 1.32 9.58 7.57
N LEU A 168 0.28 9.82 6.75
CA LEU A 168 0.33 9.55 5.31
C LEU A 168 1.40 10.45 4.66
N PRO A 169 2.36 9.89 3.91
CA PRO A 169 3.33 10.69 3.16
C PRO A 169 2.66 11.58 2.12
N LEU A 170 3.19 12.79 1.94
CA LEU A 170 2.73 13.74 0.91
C LEU A 170 3.26 13.41 -0.49
N SER A 171 3.89 12.27 -0.65
CA SER A 171 4.56 11.85 -1.89
C SER A 171 3.57 11.67 -3.05
N ASP A 172 2.36 11.17 -2.77
CA ASP A 172 1.24 11.10 -3.71
C ASP A 172 0.90 12.48 -4.27
N PHE A 173 0.82 13.50 -3.41
CA PHE A 173 0.57 14.89 -3.81
C PHE A 173 1.71 15.45 -4.69
N ASP A 174 2.96 15.26 -4.26
CA ASP A 174 4.11 15.86 -4.94
C ASP A 174 4.27 15.36 -6.38
N VAL A 175 3.93 14.08 -6.65
CA VAL A 175 3.97 13.51 -8.01
C VAL A 175 2.88 14.08 -8.89
N ILE A 176 1.63 14.06 -8.43
CA ILE A 176 0.51 14.58 -9.24
C ILE A 176 0.62 16.09 -9.46
N ASP A 177 1.18 16.83 -8.51
CA ASP A 177 1.43 18.27 -8.64
C ASP A 177 2.50 18.58 -9.69
N HIS A 178 3.58 17.79 -9.73
CA HIS A 178 4.56 17.92 -10.80
C HIS A 178 3.94 17.60 -12.17
N ILE A 179 3.23 16.47 -12.30
CA ILE A 179 2.59 16.07 -13.55
C ILE A 179 1.64 17.17 -14.04
N TRP A 180 0.76 17.66 -13.17
CA TRP A 180 -0.22 18.69 -13.50
C TRP A 180 0.43 20.02 -13.94
N LYS A 181 1.55 20.40 -13.31
CA LYS A 181 2.30 21.61 -13.69
C LYS A 181 2.91 21.53 -15.09
N VAL A 182 3.32 20.34 -15.53
CA VAL A 182 4.05 20.17 -16.80
C VAL A 182 3.18 19.62 -17.93
N SER A 183 2.03 19.00 -17.62
CA SER A 183 1.13 18.42 -18.61
C SER A 183 -0.30 18.28 -18.10
N HIS A 184 -1.26 18.62 -18.97
CA HIS A 184 -2.70 18.36 -18.76
C HIS A 184 -3.20 17.17 -19.59
N ASP A 185 -2.31 16.53 -20.34
CA ASP A 185 -2.62 15.38 -21.21
C ASP A 185 -2.54 14.05 -20.47
N ILE A 186 -1.88 14.03 -19.30
CA ILE A 186 -1.84 12.84 -18.45
C ILE A 186 -3.12 12.84 -17.60
N PRO A 187 -3.95 11.79 -17.68
CA PRO A 187 -5.20 11.74 -16.95
C PRO A 187 -4.92 11.36 -15.49
N ALA A 188 -4.37 12.29 -14.70
CA ALA A 188 -4.15 12.13 -13.26
C ALA A 188 -5.10 13.05 -12.48
N PRO A 189 -5.45 12.72 -11.21
CA PRO A 189 -6.19 13.63 -10.35
C PRO A 189 -5.49 14.98 -10.24
N ARG A 190 -6.26 16.08 -10.35
CA ARG A 190 -5.75 17.42 -10.06
C ARG A 190 -5.45 17.53 -8.56
N PRO A 191 -4.25 17.95 -8.16
CA PRO A 191 -3.96 18.25 -6.75
C PRO A 191 -4.80 19.44 -6.25
N LEU A 192 -5.43 19.30 -5.08
CA LEU A 192 -6.26 20.35 -4.48
C LEU A 192 -5.77 20.83 -3.11
N GLY A 193 -4.68 20.27 -2.61
CA GLY A 193 -3.98 20.70 -1.40
C GLY A 193 -3.80 19.57 -0.41
N ALA A 194 -3.06 19.83 0.68
CA ALA A 194 -2.82 18.83 1.71
C ALA A 194 -2.63 19.49 3.08
N MET A 195 -3.18 18.88 4.11
CA MET A 195 -3.04 19.33 5.49
C MET A 195 -2.98 18.14 6.45
N SER A 196 -2.58 18.38 7.69
CA SER A 196 -2.70 17.41 8.77
C SER A 196 -3.39 18.03 9.98
N ILE A 197 -4.14 17.20 10.72
CA ILE A 197 -4.72 17.55 12.02
C ILE A 197 -4.32 16.44 12.99
N GLY A 198 -3.48 16.77 13.95
CA GLY A 198 -2.79 15.78 14.79
C GLY A 198 -1.94 14.83 13.93
N LYS A 199 -2.13 13.52 14.10
CA LYS A 199 -1.43 12.49 13.31
C LYS A 199 -2.10 12.14 11.98
N ARG A 200 -3.26 12.72 11.68
CA ARG A 200 -4.02 12.37 10.47
C ARG A 200 -3.70 13.37 9.37
N THR A 201 -3.22 12.85 8.24
CA THR A 201 -3.01 13.62 7.02
C THR A 201 -4.23 13.51 6.11
N TYR A 202 -4.50 14.58 5.37
CA TYR A 202 -5.56 14.72 4.38
C TYR A 202 -4.95 15.27 3.10
N ILE A 203 -5.02 14.49 2.03
CA ILE A 203 -4.57 14.88 0.69
C ILE A 203 -5.81 15.04 -0.16
N PHE A 204 -6.06 16.26 -0.62
CA PHE A 204 -7.21 16.61 -1.45
C PHE A 204 -6.83 16.56 -2.92
N MET A 205 -7.70 15.97 -3.73
CA MET A 205 -7.52 15.83 -5.17
C MET A 205 -8.87 15.83 -5.89
N SER A 206 -8.88 16.06 -7.20
CA SER A 206 -10.13 16.01 -7.97
C SER A 206 -10.70 14.59 -8.04
N PHE A 207 -12.02 14.48 -8.01
CA PHE A 207 -12.71 13.22 -8.31
C PHE A 207 -12.45 12.81 -9.76
N VAL A 208 -12.12 11.54 -9.97
CA VAL A 208 -11.99 10.93 -11.31
C VAL A 208 -13.23 10.08 -11.54
N GLU A 209 -14.01 10.44 -12.55
CA GLU A 209 -15.25 9.73 -12.88
C GLU A 209 -14.99 8.32 -13.44
N GLY A 210 -15.92 7.40 -13.21
CA GLY A 210 -15.89 6.04 -13.74
C GLY A 210 -15.75 4.97 -12.67
N THR A 211 -15.33 3.78 -13.10
CA THR A 211 -15.06 2.63 -12.23
C THR A 211 -13.65 2.13 -12.48
N THR A 212 -13.07 1.43 -11.51
CA THR A 212 -11.75 0.82 -11.69
C THR A 212 -11.79 -0.30 -12.74
N LEU A 213 -10.74 -0.40 -13.54
CA LEU A 213 -10.66 -1.34 -14.67
C LEU A 213 -10.72 -2.79 -14.20
N ASP A 214 -10.17 -3.12 -13.02
CA ASP A 214 -10.22 -4.46 -12.43
C ASP A 214 -11.66 -4.99 -12.24
N THR A 215 -12.61 -4.12 -11.91
CA THR A 215 -14.03 -4.51 -11.74
C THR A 215 -14.72 -4.89 -13.04
N GLN A 216 -14.21 -4.41 -14.18
CA GLN A 216 -14.77 -4.70 -15.50
C GLN A 216 -13.92 -5.68 -16.31
N TRP A 217 -12.65 -5.87 -15.97
CA TRP A 217 -11.64 -6.54 -16.80
C TRP A 217 -12.05 -7.92 -17.31
N ASP A 218 -12.61 -8.76 -16.44
CA ASP A 218 -13.02 -10.13 -16.79
C ASP A 218 -14.20 -10.18 -17.77
N SER A 219 -14.97 -9.08 -17.88
CA SER A 219 -16.10 -8.96 -18.81
C SER A 219 -15.72 -8.39 -20.17
N LEU A 220 -14.51 -7.84 -20.32
CA LEU A 220 -14.06 -7.20 -21.55
C LEU A 220 -13.70 -8.23 -22.62
N SER A 221 -14.07 -7.94 -23.86
CA SER A 221 -13.56 -8.63 -25.04
C SER A 221 -12.05 -8.37 -25.22
N ASN A 222 -11.38 -9.23 -26.00
CA ASN A 222 -9.96 -9.01 -26.31
C ASN A 222 -9.74 -7.71 -27.10
N GLU A 223 -10.71 -7.32 -27.92
CA GLU A 223 -10.71 -6.07 -28.68
C GLU A 223 -10.77 -4.86 -27.73
N GLU A 224 -11.64 -4.89 -26.72
CA GLU A 224 -11.71 -3.85 -25.69
C GLU A 224 -10.44 -3.80 -24.83
N LYS A 225 -9.90 -4.95 -24.43
CA LYS A 225 -8.62 -5.03 -23.70
C LYS A 225 -7.46 -4.43 -24.51
N ARG A 226 -7.41 -4.69 -25.82
CA ARG A 226 -6.42 -4.07 -26.74
C ARG A 226 -6.64 -2.56 -26.88
N SER A 227 -7.89 -2.10 -26.98
CA SER A 227 -8.19 -0.67 -27.00
C SER A 227 -7.69 0.05 -25.74
N ILE A 228 -7.89 -0.55 -24.56
CA ILE A 228 -7.35 -0.03 -23.30
C ILE A 228 -5.82 -0.06 -23.30
N GLN A 229 -5.20 -1.14 -23.78
CA GLN A 229 -3.75 -1.24 -23.93
C GLN A 229 -3.18 -0.13 -24.83
N ASP A 230 -3.83 0.19 -25.95
CA ASP A 230 -3.41 1.26 -26.87
C ASP A 230 -3.54 2.65 -26.23
N GLN A 231 -4.61 2.91 -25.47
CA GLN A 231 -4.74 4.15 -24.69
C GLN A 231 -3.63 4.27 -23.64
N LEU A 232 -3.34 3.19 -22.91
CA LEU A 232 -2.25 3.16 -21.93
C LEU A 232 -0.88 3.34 -22.58
N ASN A 233 -0.64 2.77 -23.77
CA ASN A 233 0.61 2.98 -24.50
C ASN A 233 0.84 4.48 -24.73
N ALA A 234 -0.16 5.19 -25.25
CA ALA A 234 -0.07 6.61 -25.50
C ALA A 234 0.13 7.43 -24.22
N ILE A 235 -0.59 7.10 -23.14
CA ILE A 235 -0.46 7.79 -21.85
C ILE A 235 0.94 7.59 -21.26
N MET A 236 1.47 6.37 -21.27
CA MET A 236 2.77 6.06 -20.66
C MET A 236 3.95 6.58 -21.50
N GLU A 237 3.85 6.58 -22.83
CA GLU A 237 4.80 7.27 -23.72
C GLU A 237 4.89 8.76 -23.39
N LYS A 238 3.73 9.43 -23.25
CA LYS A 238 3.67 10.85 -22.86
C LYS A 238 4.25 11.07 -21.47
N LEU A 239 3.86 10.26 -20.48
CA LEU A 239 4.35 10.38 -19.10
C LEU A 239 5.87 10.36 -19.04
N ARG A 240 6.49 9.43 -19.77
CA ARG A 240 7.95 9.27 -19.82
C ARG A 240 8.68 10.38 -20.56
N SER A 241 7.98 11.11 -21.42
CA SER A 241 8.54 12.26 -22.13
C SER A 241 8.54 13.55 -21.29
N LEU A 242 7.82 13.56 -20.17
CA LEU A 242 7.77 14.72 -19.28
C LEU A 242 9.13 14.92 -18.57
N PRO A 243 9.50 16.18 -18.27
CA PRO A 243 10.71 16.46 -17.50
C PRO A 243 10.58 15.86 -16.11
N VAL A 244 11.68 15.36 -15.56
CA VAL A 244 11.74 14.91 -14.15
C VAL A 244 11.82 16.12 -13.20
N PRO A 245 11.19 16.06 -12.01
CA PRO A 245 11.07 17.21 -11.10
C PRO A 245 12.40 17.63 -10.43
N SER A 246 13.40 16.75 -10.44
CA SER A 246 14.63 16.89 -9.67
C SER A 246 15.76 16.12 -10.32
N ARG A 247 17.00 16.47 -9.95
CA ARG A 247 18.18 15.63 -10.23
C ARG A 247 18.17 14.32 -9.44
N TYR A 248 17.43 14.29 -8.34
CA TYR A 248 17.33 13.12 -7.48
C TYR A 248 16.20 12.20 -7.94
N LEU A 249 16.49 10.90 -8.00
CA LEU A 249 15.55 9.83 -8.29
C LEU A 249 14.59 9.60 -7.12
N GLY A 250 13.40 9.10 -7.45
CA GLY A 250 12.38 8.67 -6.50
C GLY A 250 11.19 9.62 -6.41
N ILE A 251 10.59 9.65 -5.23
CA ILE A 251 9.32 10.32 -4.93
C ILE A 251 9.44 11.32 -3.78
N GLY A 252 8.63 12.39 -3.82
CA GLY A 252 8.53 13.41 -2.78
C GLY A 252 9.43 14.62 -3.02
N ASN A 253 9.46 15.54 -2.04
CA ASN A 253 10.26 16.76 -2.11
C ASN A 253 11.03 17.01 -0.80
N PRO A 254 12.36 16.76 -0.74
CA PRO A 254 13.21 16.23 -1.81
C PRO A 254 12.95 14.74 -2.10
N PRO A 255 13.15 14.27 -3.35
CA PRO A 255 12.84 12.90 -3.73
C PRO A 255 13.71 11.85 -3.01
N ARG A 256 13.08 10.72 -2.65
CA ARG A 256 13.76 9.50 -2.19
C ARG A 256 13.26 8.29 -2.97
N CYS A 257 14.15 7.37 -3.29
CA CYS A 257 13.77 6.13 -3.95
C CYS A 257 13.02 5.24 -2.97
N VAL A 258 11.84 4.77 -3.37
CA VAL A 258 11.02 3.84 -2.60
C VAL A 258 10.92 2.54 -3.36
N ASP A 259 11.19 1.45 -2.68
CA ASP A 259 11.12 0.11 -3.23
C ASP A 259 10.30 -0.79 -2.33
N THR A 260 9.08 -1.04 -2.79
CA THR A 260 8.15 -1.98 -2.18
C THR A 260 8.28 -3.35 -2.87
N ARG A 261 8.72 -4.35 -2.09
CA ARG A 261 8.69 -5.78 -2.44
C ARG A 261 7.89 -6.54 -1.37
N MET A 262 8.53 -7.35 -0.53
CA MET A 262 7.88 -7.88 0.69
C MET A 262 7.68 -6.81 1.76
N TRP A 263 8.64 -5.88 1.85
CA TRP A 263 8.62 -4.72 2.72
C TRP A 263 8.94 -3.48 1.89
N THR A 264 8.49 -2.32 2.36
CA THR A 264 8.83 -1.04 1.76
C THR A 264 10.15 -0.54 2.32
N ARG A 265 11.06 -0.17 1.44
CA ARG A 265 12.36 0.43 1.77
C ARG A 265 12.44 1.81 1.13
N THR A 266 13.02 2.75 1.86
CA THR A 266 13.32 4.09 1.36
C THR A 266 14.83 4.27 1.35
N SER A 267 15.36 4.90 0.30
CA SER A 267 16.79 5.17 0.22
C SER A 267 17.25 6.04 1.39
N PRO A 268 18.32 5.65 2.11
CA PRO A 268 18.84 6.45 3.22
C PRO A 268 19.47 7.76 2.73
N GLU A 269 20.00 7.74 1.51
CA GLU A 269 20.63 8.87 0.84
C GLU A 269 19.84 9.31 -0.40
N TYR A 270 20.18 10.50 -0.89
CA TYR A 270 19.67 10.98 -2.17
C TYR A 270 20.43 10.28 -3.30
N ILE A 271 19.69 9.86 -4.33
CA ILE A 271 20.20 9.08 -5.46
C ILE A 271 20.12 9.95 -6.71
N GLU A 272 21.22 10.16 -7.40
CA GLU A 272 21.32 11.03 -8.59
C GLU A 272 21.44 10.24 -9.91
N ASN A 273 21.79 8.96 -9.84
CA ASN A 273 22.00 8.12 -11.01
C ASN A 273 21.65 6.65 -10.77
N GLU A 274 21.63 5.87 -11.85
CA GLU A 274 21.27 4.46 -11.81
C GLU A 274 22.29 3.61 -11.04
N GLY A 275 23.59 3.90 -11.09
CA GLY A 275 24.58 3.17 -10.30
C GLY A 275 24.34 3.27 -8.78
N GLN A 276 23.98 4.46 -8.30
CA GLN A 276 23.54 4.66 -6.91
C GLN A 276 22.21 3.96 -6.61
N PHE A 277 21.28 3.93 -7.59
CA PHE A 277 20.05 3.17 -7.47
C PHE A 277 20.30 1.66 -7.33
N ASN A 278 21.21 1.10 -8.13
CA ASN A 278 21.65 -0.29 -8.04
C ASN A 278 22.27 -0.60 -6.68
N ALA A 279 23.13 0.29 -6.16
CA ALA A 279 23.69 0.15 -4.82
C ALA A 279 22.58 0.11 -3.74
N PHE A 280 21.56 0.97 -3.85
CA PHE A 280 20.39 0.93 -2.97
C PHE A 280 19.62 -0.38 -3.06
N LEU A 281 19.38 -0.91 -4.27
CA LEU A 281 18.69 -2.19 -4.44
C LEU A 281 19.45 -3.34 -3.75
N LEU A 282 20.79 -3.35 -3.87
CA LEU A 282 21.67 -4.36 -3.30
C LEU A 282 21.93 -4.19 -1.78
N GLY A 283 21.78 -2.99 -1.23
CA GLY A 283 22.25 -2.59 0.11
C GLY A 283 21.53 -3.15 1.35
N ASN A 284 20.66 -4.15 1.23
CA ASN A 284 19.91 -4.69 2.39
C ASN A 284 20.81 -5.41 3.42
N PRO A 285 20.52 -5.38 4.74
CA PRO A 285 21.30 -6.06 5.77
C PRO A 285 20.80 -7.50 6.06
N ASP A 286 20.53 -8.31 5.02
CA ASP A 286 20.19 -9.71 5.25
C ASP A 286 21.46 -10.49 5.71
N PRO A 287 21.46 -11.12 6.90
CA PRO A 287 22.60 -11.87 7.43
C PRO A 287 23.00 -13.10 6.60
N LEU A 288 22.15 -13.55 5.67
CA LEU A 288 22.46 -14.64 4.73
C LEU A 288 23.13 -14.14 3.44
N LYS A 289 23.32 -12.83 3.29
CA LYS A 289 24.06 -12.27 2.15
C LYS A 289 25.50 -12.69 2.19
N THR A 290 25.93 -13.28 1.08
CA THR A 290 27.34 -13.52 0.82
C THR A 290 27.81 -12.50 -0.19
N GLU A 291 28.98 -11.90 0.05
CA GLU A 291 29.59 -10.95 -0.89
C GLU A 291 29.68 -11.50 -2.32
N PRO A 292 30.02 -12.79 -2.55
CA PRO A 292 30.02 -13.36 -3.91
C PRO A 292 28.67 -13.32 -4.63
N TYR A 293 27.55 -13.53 -3.93
CA TYR A 293 26.23 -13.47 -4.56
C TYR A 293 25.84 -12.02 -4.88
N VAL A 294 26.18 -11.08 -3.99
CA VAL A 294 25.95 -9.64 -4.26
C VAL A 294 26.78 -9.19 -5.47
N GLU A 295 28.05 -9.58 -5.55
CA GLU A 295 28.91 -9.26 -6.69
C GLU A 295 28.42 -9.92 -7.99
N PHE A 296 27.94 -11.16 -7.92
CA PHE A 296 27.30 -11.83 -9.04
C PHE A 296 26.10 -11.03 -9.56
N VAL A 297 25.19 -10.59 -8.68
CA VAL A 297 24.03 -9.78 -9.08
C VAL A 297 24.45 -8.41 -9.60
N ARG A 298 25.41 -7.76 -8.93
CA ARG A 298 25.97 -6.47 -9.34
C ARG A 298 26.53 -6.51 -10.76
N SER A 299 27.23 -7.57 -11.12
CA SER A 299 27.82 -7.75 -12.46
C SER A 299 26.79 -7.83 -13.61
N MET A 300 25.51 -8.09 -13.29
CA MET A 300 24.42 -8.13 -14.27
C MET A 300 23.69 -6.80 -14.43
N LEU A 301 23.88 -5.85 -13.50
CA LEU A 301 23.17 -4.57 -13.50
C LEU A 301 23.77 -3.62 -14.52
N ARG A 302 22.89 -2.92 -15.23
CA ARG A 302 23.23 -1.84 -16.16
C ARG A 302 23.11 -0.49 -15.43
N GLU A 303 23.72 0.53 -16.03
CA GLU A 303 23.71 1.91 -15.49
C GLU A 303 23.46 2.96 -16.58
N ASP A 304 22.94 2.52 -17.74
CA ASP A 304 22.76 3.33 -18.95
C ASP A 304 21.29 3.53 -19.35
N HIS A 305 20.36 3.21 -18.45
CA HIS A 305 18.94 3.44 -18.70
C HIS A 305 18.57 4.90 -18.53
N ARG A 306 17.56 5.34 -19.27
CA ARG A 306 17.00 6.68 -19.09
C ARG A 306 16.26 6.75 -17.76
N ILE A 307 16.37 7.89 -17.08
CA ILE A 307 15.55 8.22 -15.91
C ILE A 307 14.29 8.92 -16.41
N VAL A 308 13.13 8.35 -16.11
CA VAL A 308 11.82 8.81 -16.59
C VAL A 308 10.82 8.83 -15.44
N LEU A 309 9.70 9.55 -15.63
CA LEU A 309 8.56 9.40 -14.72
C LEU A 309 7.90 8.04 -14.90
N THR A 310 7.62 7.41 -13.76
CA THR A 310 6.92 6.13 -13.63
C THR A 310 5.78 6.30 -12.62
N HIS A 311 4.72 5.51 -12.78
CA HIS A 311 3.66 5.34 -11.80
C HIS A 311 4.08 4.38 -10.67
N GLY A 312 4.84 3.33 -10.99
CA GLY A 312 5.38 2.40 -9.99
C GLY A 312 4.35 1.46 -9.32
N ASP A 313 3.07 1.54 -9.70
CA ASP A 313 1.99 0.63 -9.29
C ASP A 313 0.88 0.54 -10.37
N LEU A 314 1.27 0.48 -11.64
CA LEU A 314 0.34 0.45 -12.77
C LEU A 314 -0.42 -0.90 -12.84
N HIS A 315 -1.54 -0.95 -12.13
CA HIS A 315 -2.44 -2.11 -12.04
C HIS A 315 -3.88 -1.72 -12.39
N PRO A 316 -4.73 -2.67 -12.84
CA PRO A 316 -6.12 -2.37 -13.21
C PRO A 316 -6.96 -1.70 -12.12
N ARG A 317 -6.66 -1.96 -10.85
CA ARG A 317 -7.31 -1.29 -9.70
C ARG A 317 -7.03 0.22 -9.62
N ASN A 318 -5.97 0.69 -10.27
CA ASN A 318 -5.50 2.08 -10.26
C ASN A 318 -5.83 2.80 -11.58
N ILE A 319 -6.58 2.15 -12.49
CA ILE A 319 -6.97 2.71 -13.78
C ILE A 319 -8.49 2.90 -13.77
N MET A 320 -8.93 4.13 -13.92
CA MET A 320 -10.34 4.51 -14.00
C MET A 320 -10.81 4.49 -15.45
N VAL A 321 -11.97 3.89 -15.68
CA VAL A 321 -12.59 3.78 -17.00
C VAL A 321 -14.06 4.15 -16.98
N SER A 322 -14.53 4.68 -18.10
CA SER A 322 -15.94 4.94 -18.37
C SER A 322 -16.30 4.50 -19.78
N ARG A 323 -17.58 4.26 -20.06
CA ARG A 323 -18.04 3.98 -21.42
C ARG A 323 -18.23 5.29 -22.18
N ALA A 324 -17.62 5.38 -23.37
CA ALA A 324 -17.82 6.50 -24.26
C ALA A 324 -19.25 6.50 -24.84
N GLN A 325 -19.74 7.68 -25.24
CA GLN A 325 -21.08 7.87 -25.81
C GLN A 325 -21.31 7.02 -27.08
N HIS A 326 -20.25 6.77 -27.86
CA HIS A 326 -20.30 5.99 -29.10
C HIS A 326 -19.91 4.51 -28.91
N GLY A 327 -19.81 4.05 -27.65
CA GLY A 327 -19.37 2.70 -27.30
C GLY A 327 -17.87 2.60 -27.02
N GLY A 328 -17.46 1.50 -26.39
CA GLY A 328 -16.08 1.25 -25.95
C GLY A 328 -15.73 1.92 -24.63
N LEU A 329 -14.72 1.39 -23.95
CA LEU A 329 -14.19 1.95 -22.71
C LEU A 329 -13.09 2.97 -23.02
N ILE A 330 -13.14 4.09 -22.30
CA ILE A 330 -12.10 5.12 -22.30
C ILE A 330 -11.49 5.22 -20.90
N ILE A 331 -10.19 5.48 -20.85
CA ILE A 331 -9.47 5.77 -19.60
C ILE A 331 -9.79 7.20 -19.19
N THR A 332 -10.40 7.34 -18.03
CA THR A 332 -10.77 8.63 -17.44
C THR A 332 -9.74 9.11 -16.42
N GLY A 333 -8.92 8.20 -15.89
CA GLY A 333 -7.81 8.57 -15.02
C GLY A 333 -6.92 7.40 -14.59
N ILE A 334 -5.75 7.75 -14.11
CA ILE A 334 -4.80 6.89 -13.43
C ILE A 334 -4.62 7.47 -12.03
N ILE A 335 -4.89 6.67 -11.00
CA ILE A 335 -4.95 7.09 -9.60
C ILE A 335 -3.91 6.33 -8.76
N ASP A 336 -3.73 6.76 -7.51
CA ASP A 336 -2.82 6.14 -6.54
C ASP A 336 -1.32 6.25 -6.94
N TRP A 337 -0.85 7.49 -7.04
CA TRP A 337 0.51 7.84 -7.45
C TRP A 337 1.52 7.78 -6.30
N GLU A 338 1.18 7.11 -5.19
CA GLU A 338 2.02 7.01 -3.99
C GLU A 338 3.35 6.28 -4.22
N MET A 339 3.42 5.48 -5.28
CA MET A 339 4.63 4.77 -5.74
C MET A 339 5.28 5.44 -6.97
N GLY A 340 4.71 6.55 -7.45
CA GLY A 340 5.18 7.25 -8.64
C GLY A 340 6.51 7.96 -8.41
N GLY A 341 7.16 8.41 -9.47
CA GLY A 341 8.40 9.18 -9.35
C GLY A 341 9.38 8.95 -10.48
N ALA A 342 10.57 9.55 -10.35
CA ALA A 342 11.64 9.45 -11.34
C ALA A 342 12.50 8.21 -11.08
N TYR A 343 12.45 7.22 -11.98
CA TYR A 343 13.18 5.95 -11.87
C TYR A 343 13.77 5.54 -13.23
N PRO A 344 14.71 4.58 -13.26
CA PRO A 344 15.12 3.95 -14.51
C PRO A 344 13.93 3.42 -15.30
N GLU A 345 13.93 3.57 -16.63
CA GLU A 345 12.77 3.27 -17.48
C GLU A 345 12.27 1.82 -17.44
N TYR A 346 13.09 0.87 -16.97
CA TYR A 346 12.66 -0.51 -16.76
C TYR A 346 11.76 -0.67 -15.53
N TRP A 347 11.79 0.27 -14.58
CA TRP A 347 11.14 0.15 -13.28
C TRP A 347 9.63 -0.07 -13.38
N GLU A 348 8.96 0.66 -14.27
CA GLU A 348 7.52 0.48 -14.51
C GLU A 348 7.18 -0.94 -14.96
N TYR A 349 7.97 -1.50 -15.87
CA TYR A 349 7.76 -2.85 -16.39
C TYR A 349 7.88 -3.89 -15.26
N LEU A 350 8.87 -3.73 -14.37
CA LEU A 350 9.01 -4.61 -13.20
C LEU A 350 7.82 -4.48 -12.26
N LYS A 351 7.46 -3.24 -11.88
CA LYS A 351 6.41 -3.00 -10.90
C LYS A 351 5.02 -3.40 -11.39
N ALA A 352 4.72 -3.22 -12.69
CA ALA A 352 3.48 -3.70 -13.30
C ALA A 352 3.34 -5.24 -13.28
N LEU A 353 4.45 -5.97 -13.12
CA LEU A 353 4.49 -7.44 -13.04
C LEU A 353 4.53 -7.97 -11.60
N ASN A 354 4.69 -7.11 -10.58
CA ASN A 354 4.79 -7.56 -9.18
C ASN A 354 3.58 -8.35 -8.69
N THR A 355 2.40 -8.13 -9.26
CA THR A 355 1.18 -8.86 -8.89
C THR A 355 0.95 -10.14 -9.69
N MET A 356 1.86 -10.50 -10.61
CA MET A 356 1.79 -11.77 -11.33
C MET A 356 1.90 -12.98 -10.40
N PHE A 357 2.62 -12.87 -9.28
CA PHE A 357 2.86 -14.01 -8.39
C PHE A 357 2.20 -13.84 -6.99
N PRO A 358 1.61 -14.91 -6.43
CA PRO A 358 1.31 -16.20 -7.08
C PRO A 358 0.32 -16.01 -8.23
N LEU A 359 0.51 -16.75 -9.34
CA LEU A 359 -0.27 -16.67 -10.59
C LEU A 359 -1.74 -16.34 -10.30
N ARG A 360 -2.06 -15.04 -10.32
CA ARG A 360 -3.43 -14.60 -10.11
C ARG A 360 -4.21 -15.01 -11.35
N ARG A 361 -5.44 -15.48 -11.17
CA ARG A 361 -6.36 -15.70 -12.29
C ARG A 361 -6.59 -14.34 -12.96
N GLY A 362 -5.96 -14.11 -14.11
CA GLY A 362 -6.08 -12.86 -14.83
C GLY A 362 -5.12 -12.83 -16.01
N ASP A 363 -5.60 -12.34 -17.14
CA ASP A 363 -4.83 -12.19 -18.38
C ASP A 363 -4.24 -10.79 -18.54
N TRP A 364 -4.40 -9.89 -17.56
CA TRP A 364 -3.89 -8.51 -17.56
C TRP A 364 -2.44 -8.39 -18.05
N PHE A 365 -1.57 -9.29 -17.60
CA PHE A 365 -0.15 -9.24 -17.95
C PHE A 365 0.11 -9.38 -19.47
N PHE A 366 -0.81 -10.00 -20.23
CA PHE A 366 -0.74 -10.08 -21.68
C PHE A 366 -1.10 -8.76 -22.37
N PHE A 367 -1.76 -7.85 -21.65
CA PHE A 367 -2.25 -6.56 -22.14
C PHE A 367 -1.51 -5.37 -21.53
N LEU A 368 -0.33 -5.59 -20.93
CA LEU A 368 0.52 -4.49 -20.47
C LEU A 368 0.87 -3.54 -21.63
N PRO A 369 0.95 -2.22 -21.39
CA PRO A 369 1.24 -1.24 -22.43
C PRO A 369 2.73 -1.22 -22.81
N LEU A 370 3.24 -2.31 -23.39
CA LEU A 370 4.66 -2.51 -23.66
C LEU A 370 5.28 -1.51 -24.65
N LYS A 371 4.49 -0.83 -25.50
CA LYS A 371 5.01 0.27 -26.32
C LYS A 371 5.28 1.51 -25.45
N GLY A 372 4.34 1.80 -24.55
CA GLY A 372 4.41 2.84 -23.53
C GLY A 372 5.52 2.64 -22.50
N ILE A 373 5.56 1.45 -21.91
CA ILE A 373 6.42 1.14 -20.76
C ILE A 373 7.70 0.39 -21.11
N GLY A 374 7.87 -0.01 -22.38
CA GLY A 374 8.98 -0.86 -22.79
C GLY A 374 8.86 -2.31 -22.26
N LYS A 375 9.78 -3.16 -22.71
CA LYS A 375 9.85 -4.57 -22.30
C LYS A 375 11.27 -4.91 -21.86
N TYR A 376 11.42 -5.18 -20.56
CA TYR A 376 12.72 -5.29 -19.89
C TYR A 376 12.85 -6.67 -19.22
N THR A 377 12.90 -7.72 -20.04
CA THR A 377 12.90 -9.11 -19.54
C THR A 377 14.20 -9.50 -18.86
N ALA A 378 15.33 -8.90 -19.25
CA ALA A 378 16.62 -9.15 -18.60
C ALA A 378 16.62 -8.54 -17.19
N GLU A 379 16.16 -7.29 -17.07
CA GLU A 379 16.02 -6.56 -15.82
C GLU A 379 15.04 -7.26 -14.88
N LEU A 380 13.96 -7.83 -15.42
CA LEU A 380 13.02 -8.64 -14.64
C LEU A 380 13.67 -9.93 -14.11
N ALA A 381 14.46 -10.61 -14.93
CA ALA A 381 15.20 -11.78 -14.46
C ALA A 381 16.19 -11.40 -13.36
N ILE A 382 16.90 -10.28 -13.52
CA ILE A 382 17.84 -9.74 -12.52
C ILE A 382 17.10 -9.36 -11.22
N ASP A 383 15.94 -8.71 -11.31
CA ASP A 383 15.15 -8.31 -10.14
C ASP A 383 14.70 -9.52 -9.31
N ASN A 384 14.42 -10.67 -9.95
CA ASN A 384 14.16 -11.92 -9.22
C ASN A 384 15.37 -12.43 -8.43
N TYR A 385 16.61 -12.14 -8.86
CA TYR A 385 17.81 -12.42 -8.07
C TYR A 385 17.98 -11.40 -6.94
N ILE A 386 17.67 -10.12 -7.19
CA ILE A 386 17.64 -9.07 -6.16
C ILE A 386 16.63 -9.41 -5.07
N GLN A 387 15.46 -9.94 -5.43
CA GLN A 387 14.43 -10.32 -4.46
C GLN A 387 14.92 -11.37 -3.47
N LYS A 388 15.86 -12.24 -3.85
CA LYS A 388 16.46 -13.24 -2.95
C LYS A 388 17.48 -12.66 -1.97
N LEU A 389 17.84 -11.38 -2.12
CA LEU A 389 18.66 -10.61 -1.17
C LEU A 389 17.85 -10.00 -0.02
N LEU A 390 16.52 -10.18 -0.03
CA LEU A 390 15.55 -9.51 0.85
C LEU A 390 14.67 -10.52 1.56
#